data_AF-A0A7X0HEG9-F1
#
_entry.id   AF-A0A7X0HEG9-F1
#
_cell.length_a   1.000
_cell.length_b   1.000
_cell.length_c   1.000
_cell.angle_alpha   90.00
_cell.angle_beta   90.00
_cell.angle_gamma   90.00
#
_symmetry.space_group_name_H-M   'P 1'
#
loop_
_entity.id
_entity.type
_entity.pdbx_description
1 polymer ?
#
loop_
_entity_poly.entity_id
_entity_poly.type
_entity_poly.pdbx_seq_one_letter_code
_entity_poly.pdbx_strand_id
1 'polypeptide(L)' 'MLPRSVCQDPAQWLPPLPTAHCRYLAGSTATKLRGDLAAGPAELDALAVLASGQCKDTSVIYTAVP' A
#
# COMPACT_ATOMS: atom_id res chain seq x y z
N MET A 1 5.94 -11.26 -19.30
CA MET A 1 5.16 -11.49 -18.07
C MET A 1 5.89 -10.79 -16.95
N LEU A 2 5.51 -9.56 -16.56
CA LEU A 2 6.09 -9.00 -15.34
C LEU A 2 5.58 -9.84 -14.16
N PRO A 3 6.46 -10.25 -13.22
CA PRO A 3 5.99 -10.86 -12.00
C PRO A 3 4.99 -9.88 -11.37
N ARG A 4 3.81 -10.38 -10.97
CA ARG A 4 2.88 -9.57 -10.18
C ARG A 4 3.65 -9.14 -8.93
N SER A 5 4.11 -7.89 -8.87
CA SER A 5 4.56 -7.31 -7.62
C SER A 5 3.42 -7.50 -6.64
N VAL A 6 3.67 -8.20 -5.53
CA VAL A 6 2.66 -8.48 -4.50
C VAL A 6 2.04 -7.20 -3.93
N CYS A 7 2.72 -6.07 -4.10
CA CYS A 7 2.21 -4.71 -3.92
C CYS A 7 1.95 -4.05 -5.28
N GLN A 8 0.74 -4.15 -5.78
CA GLN A 8 0.32 -3.36 -6.94
C GLN A 8 0.09 -1.91 -6.53
N ASP A 9 0.50 -0.96 -7.37
CA ASP A 9 0.45 0.47 -7.08
C ASP A 9 -1.02 0.93 -6.84
N PRO A 10 -1.37 1.45 -5.66
CA PRO A 10 -2.71 1.98 -5.36
C PRO A 10 -3.16 3.14 -6.25
N ALA A 11 -2.24 3.84 -6.93
CA ALA A 11 -2.57 4.84 -7.94
C ALA A 11 -3.10 4.21 -9.25
N GLN A 12 -2.77 2.95 -9.50
CA GLN A 12 -3.17 2.23 -10.70
C GLN A 12 -4.30 1.24 -10.44
N TRP A 13 -4.40 0.72 -9.22
CA TRP A 13 -5.39 -0.29 -8.89
C TRP A 13 -5.68 -0.39 -7.40
N LEU A 14 -6.95 -0.58 -7.08
CA LEU A 14 -7.43 -0.96 -5.75
C LEU A 14 -8.34 -2.20 -5.87
N PRO A 15 -8.49 -2.97 -4.77
CA PRO A 15 -9.50 -4.01 -4.71
C PRO A 15 -10.89 -3.45 -5.07
N PRO A 16 -11.74 -4.18 -5.83
CA PRO A 16 -13.06 -3.69 -6.22
C PRO A 16 -14.02 -3.51 -5.02
N LEU A 17 -13.73 -4.14 -3.88
CA LEU A 17 -14.48 -4.00 -2.65
C LEU A 17 -13.90 -2.84 -1.81
N PRO A 18 -14.65 -1.75 -1.58
CA PRO A 18 -14.15 -0.59 -0.84
C PRO A 18 -13.70 -0.92 0.59
N THR A 19 -14.38 -1.87 1.23
CA THR A 19 -14.03 -2.34 2.58
C THR A 19 -12.68 -3.05 2.66
N ALA A 20 -12.13 -3.50 1.52
CA ALA A 20 -10.81 -4.13 1.45
C ALA A 20 -9.67 -3.12 1.23
N HIS A 21 -9.95 -1.86 0.92
CA HIS A 21 -8.93 -0.87 0.57
C HIS A 21 -7.90 -0.65 1.69
N CYS A 22 -8.34 -0.36 2.91
CA CYS A 22 -7.42 -0.05 4.01
C CYS A 22 -6.58 -1.26 4.41
N ARG A 23 -7.17 -2.46 4.38
CA ARG A 23 -6.43 -3.72 4.59
C ARG A 23 -5.37 -3.92 3.50
N TYR A 24 -5.72 -3.66 2.25
CA TYR A 24 -4.81 -3.76 1.13
C TYR A 24 -3.65 -2.76 1.25
N LEU A 25 -3.95 -1.49 1.52
CA LEU A 25 -2.93 -0.45 1.74
C LEU A 25 -1.98 -0.79 2.88
N ALA A 26 -2.51 -1.24 4.02
CA ALA A 26 -1.66 -1.61 5.16
C ALA A 26 -0.74 -2.79 4.81
N GLY A 27 -1.29 -3.81 4.15
CA GLY A 27 -0.51 -4.98 3.72
C GLY A 27 0.55 -4.65 2.67
N SER A 28 0.22 -3.83 1.67
CA SER A 28 1.13 -3.44 0.61
C SER A 28 2.25 -2.53 1.14
N THR A 29 1.90 -1.55 1.97
CA THR A 29 2.88 -0.64 2.62
C THR A 29 3.82 -1.41 3.54
N ALA A 30 3.27 -2.30 4.38
CA ALA A 30 4.10 -3.15 5.24
C ALA A 30 5.08 -4.00 4.42
N THR A 31 4.63 -4.57 3.31
CA THR A 31 5.49 -5.39 2.45
C THR A 31 6.61 -4.58 1.80
N LYS A 32 6.33 -3.35 1.35
CA LYS A 32 7.37 -2.44 0.84
C LYS A 32 8.41 -2.11 1.90
N LEU A 33 7.96 -1.77 3.11
CA LEU A 33 8.84 -1.46 4.24
C LEU A 33 9.70 -2.65 4.68
N ARG A 34 9.16 -3.89 4.62
CA ARG A 34 9.95 -5.09 4.94
C ARG A 34 11.06 -5.38 3.93
N GLY A 35 10.82 -5.05 2.66
CA GLY A 35 11.75 -5.33 1.56
C GLY A 35 12.58 -4.13 1.10
N ASP A 36 12.54 -3.01 1.83
CA ASP A 36 13.17 -1.74 1.46
C ASP A 36 12.83 -1.28 0.03
N LEU A 37 11.57 -1.45 -0.37
CA LEU A 37 11.12 -1.15 -1.73
C LEU A 37 10.55 0.27 -1.81
N ALA A 38 10.98 1.02 -2.82
CA ALA A 38 10.49 2.37 -3.07
C ALA A 38 9.01 2.39 -3.50
N ALA A 39 8.34 3.50 -3.18
CA ALA A 39 7.06 3.89 -3.76
C ALA A 39 7.28 5.02 -4.77
N GLY A 40 6.62 4.95 -5.93
CA GLY A 40 6.69 6.01 -6.93
C GLY A 40 5.95 7.28 -6.47
N PRO A 41 6.17 8.44 -7.13
CA PRO A 41 5.49 9.68 -6.76
C PRO A 41 3.95 9.58 -6.76
N ALA A 42 3.37 9.03 -7.83
CA ALA A 42 1.92 8.84 -7.93
C ALA A 42 1.37 7.89 -6.86
N GLU A 43 2.15 6.87 -6.52
CA GLU A 43 1.82 5.94 -5.44
C GLU A 43 1.80 6.64 -4.07
N LEU A 44 2.80 7.49 -3.80
CA LEU A 44 2.87 8.28 -2.57
C LEU A 44 1.68 9.24 -2.45
N ASP A 45 1.27 9.89 -3.54
CA ASP A 45 0.09 10.75 -3.54
C ASP A 45 -1.19 9.95 -3.25
N ALA A 46 -1.37 8.80 -3.89
CA ALA A 46 -2.51 7.92 -3.65
C ALA A 46 -2.53 7.40 -2.20
N LEU A 47 -1.37 7.01 -1.67
CA LEU A 47 -1.20 6.62 -0.27
C LEU A 47 -1.59 7.76 0.68
N ALA A 48 -1.11 8.98 0.43
CA ALA A 48 -1.41 10.14 1.27
C ALA A 48 -2.91 10.48 1.28
N VAL A 49 -3.58 10.44 0.13
CA VAL A 49 -5.03 10.67 0.01
C VAL A 49 -5.81 9.63 0.81
N LEU A 50 -5.49 8.35 0.64
CA LEU A 50 -6.21 7.26 1.31
C LEU A 50 -5.93 7.25 2.81
N ALA A 51 -4.67 7.47 3.22
CA ALA A 51 -4.25 7.51 4.62
C ALA A 51 -4.79 8.75 5.34
N SER A 52 -4.99 9.89 4.68
CA SER A 52 -5.60 11.07 5.31
C SER A 52 -7.14 10.99 5.33
N GLY A 53 -7.72 10.16 4.46
CA GLY A 53 -9.16 10.00 4.28
C GLY A 53 -9.70 8.69 4.84
N GLN A 54 -10.08 7.77 3.94
CA GLN A 54 -10.79 6.53 4.26
C GLN A 54 -10.04 5.65 5.27
N CYS A 55 -8.71 5.70 5.29
CA CYS A 55 -7.85 4.82 6.07
C CYS A 55 -7.10 5.54 7.20
N LYS A 56 -7.56 6.72 7.63
CA LYS A 56 -6.90 7.52 8.69
C LYS A 56 -6.65 6.80 10.00
N ASP A 57 -7.52 5.85 10.35
CA ASP A 57 -7.42 5.07 11.59
C ASP A 57 -6.64 3.75 11.38
N THR A 58 -6.03 3.55 10.20
CA THR A 58 -5.29 2.32 9.86
C THR A 58 -3.81 2.47 10.19
N SER A 59 -3.30 1.61 11.07
CA SER A 59 -1.87 1.50 11.37
C SER A 59 -1.19 0.44 10.50
N VAL A 60 0.08 0.70 10.14
CA VAL A 60 0.92 -0.24 9.40
C VAL A 60 1.92 -0.87 10.37
N ILE A 61 1.79 -2.18 10.60
CA ILE A 61 2.70 -2.93 11.46
C ILE A 61 3.60 -3.81 10.60
N TYR A 62 4.91 -3.67 10.77
CA TYR A 62 5.92 -4.45 10.05
C TYR A 62 7.17 -4.66 10.90
N THR A 63 7.97 -5.66 10.53
CA THR A 63 9.31 -5.91 11.06
C THR A 63 10.23 -5.95 9.87
N ALA A 64 11.20 -5.03 9.82
CA ALA A 64 12.21 -5.04 8.77
C ALA A 64 12.97 -6.38 8.78
N VAL A 65 13.21 -6.94 7.60
CA VAL A 65 14.14 -8.07 7.49
C VAL A 65 15.55 -7.48 7.61
N PRO A 66 16.43 -8.03 8.46
CA PRO A 66 17.81 -7.55 8.58
C PRO A 66 18.61 -7.70 7.28
#